data_AF-A0A1F9HZY6-F1
#
_entry.id   AF-A0A1F9HZY6-F1
#
_cell.length_a   1.000
_cell.length_b   1.000
_cell.length_c   1.000
_cell.angle_alpha   90.00
_cell.angle_beta   90.00
_cell.angle_gamma   90.00
#
_symmetry.space_group_name_H-M   'P 1'
#
loop_
_entity.id
_entity.type
_entity.pdbx_description
1 polymer ?
#
loop_
_entity_poly.entity_id
_entity_poly.type
_entity_poly.pdbx_seq_one_letter_code
_entity_poly.pdbx_strand_id
1 'polypeptide(L)'
;MLQNRTQPHPELPNVTLTANLAKTREARELVLTSDPSAIIFTYALPPASPADRLQTLRRAFMNTMKDPEFLADAEKSKLAIDPMTGEELEKIVTRFLKLEPALVTKLKEILAGK
;
A
#
# COMPACT_ATOMS: atom_id res chain seq x y z
N MET A 1 -18.73 -7.71 6.37
CA MET A 1 -17.86 -6.89 5.49
C MET A 1 -16.67 -6.42 6.31
N LEU A 2 -15.44 -6.56 5.81
CA LEU A 2 -14.20 -6.10 6.45
C LEU A 2 -13.33 -5.37 5.42
N GLN A 3 -12.53 -4.39 5.87
CA GLN A 3 -11.61 -3.65 5.01
C GLN A 3 -10.17 -4.14 5.20
N ASN A 4 -9.58 -4.72 4.16
CA ASN A 4 -8.17 -5.13 4.17
C ASN A 4 -7.28 -3.99 3.66
N ARG A 5 -7.16 -2.93 4.46
CA ARG A 5 -6.40 -1.71 4.15
C ARG A 5 -5.70 -1.18 5.40
N THR A 6 -4.66 -0.37 5.21
CA THR A 6 -3.98 0.34 6.30
C THR A 6 -4.75 1.57 6.79
N GLN A 7 -5.63 2.13 5.94
CA GLN A 7 -6.48 3.28 6.24
C GLN A 7 -7.94 3.00 5.82
N PRO A 8 -8.94 3.56 6.52
CA PRO A 8 -10.35 3.41 6.15
C PRO A 8 -10.65 4.02 4.78
N HIS A 9 -11.46 3.33 3.97
CA HIS A 9 -11.97 3.89 2.73
C HIS A 9 -13.03 4.97 3.01
N PRO A 10 -12.98 6.15 2.36
CA PRO A 10 -13.92 7.25 2.59
C PRO A 10 -15.40 6.85 2.42
N GLU A 11 -15.69 6.00 1.44
CA GLU A 11 -17.06 5.50 1.16
C GLU A 11 -17.52 4.37 2.11
N LEU A 12 -16.63 3.81 2.94
CA LEU A 12 -16.95 2.73 3.88
C LEU A 12 -16.61 3.12 5.33
N PRO A 13 -17.07 4.28 5.84
CA PRO A 13 -16.63 4.79 7.13
C PRO A 13 -17.02 3.89 8.31
N ASN A 14 -18.12 3.14 8.16
CA ASN A 14 -18.66 2.27 9.22
C ASN A 14 -18.14 0.82 9.16
N VAL A 15 -17.31 0.48 8.16
CA VAL A 15 -16.77 -0.87 8.03
C VAL A 15 -15.41 -0.94 8.72
N THR A 16 -15.24 -1.89 9.64
CA THR A 16 -13.98 -2.02 10.40
C THR A 16 -12.82 -2.53 9.52
N LEU A 17 -11.62 -1.99 9.77
CA LEU A 17 -10.36 -2.53 9.24
C LEU A 17 -10.06 -3.90 9.83
N THR A 18 -9.63 -4.86 9.02
CA THR A 18 -9.25 -6.21 9.47
C THR A 18 -8.23 -6.17 10.60
N ALA A 19 -7.25 -5.26 10.51
CA ALA A 19 -6.21 -5.07 11.52
C ALA A 19 -6.76 -4.69 12.92
N ASN A 20 -7.94 -4.08 13.00
CA ASN A 20 -8.56 -3.71 14.28
C ASN A 20 -9.14 -4.90 15.03
N LEU A 21 -9.37 -6.03 14.36
CA LEU A 21 -9.83 -7.26 15.01
C LEU A 21 -8.68 -8.02 15.70
N ALA A 22 -7.43 -7.69 15.40
CA ALA A 22 -6.27 -8.31 16.00
C ALA A 22 -6.13 -7.90 17.48
N LYS A 23 -6.12 -8.91 18.36
CA LYS A 23 -6.04 -8.73 19.82
C LYS A 23 -4.65 -8.44 20.34
N THR A 24 -3.61 -8.75 19.57
CA THR A 24 -2.20 -8.54 19.95
C THR A 24 -1.49 -7.68 18.92
N ARG A 25 -0.42 -6.99 19.34
CA ARG A 25 0.46 -6.23 18.43
C ARG A 25 1.02 -7.13 17.33
N GLU A 26 1.44 -8.33 17.69
CA GLU A 26 1.97 -9.33 16.75
C GLU A 26 0.93 -9.74 15.70
N ALA A 27 -0.29 -10.07 16.11
CA ALA A 27 -1.36 -10.44 15.17
C ALA A 27 -1.73 -9.28 14.24
N ARG A 28 -1.68 -8.05 14.74
CA ARG A 28 -1.92 -6.84 13.94
C ARG A 28 -0.85 -6.67 12.87
N GLU A 29 0.42 -6.87 13.22
CA GLU A 29 1.53 -6.85 12.25
C GLU A 29 1.38 -7.93 11.19
N LEU A 30 1.02 -9.17 11.57
CA LEU A 30 0.79 -10.25 10.62
C LEU A 30 -0.34 -9.94 9.64
N VAL A 31 -1.45 -9.39 10.12
CA VAL A 31 -2.57 -8.99 9.24
C VAL A 31 -2.14 -7.89 8.27
N LEU A 32 -1.47 -6.85 8.75
CA LEU A 32 -1.05 -5.71 7.91
C LEU A 32 0.02 -6.09 6.87
N THR A 33 0.83 -7.11 7.15
CA THR A 33 1.94 -7.54 6.28
C THR A 33 1.53 -8.64 5.30
N SER A 34 0.46 -9.38 5.62
CA SER A 34 -0.05 -10.46 4.78
C SER A 34 -0.72 -9.99 3.48
N ASP A 35 -1.13 -8.72 3.41
CA ASP A 35 -1.83 -8.19 2.25
C ASP A 35 -0.95 -7.25 1.41
N PRO A 36 -0.52 -7.69 0.21
CA PRO A 36 0.25 -6.84 -0.70
C PRO A 36 -0.63 -5.86 -1.50
N SER A 37 -1.96 -5.84 -1.32
CA SER A 37 -2.90 -5.06 -2.15
C SER A 37 -2.52 -3.59 -2.29
N ALA A 38 -1.94 -2.99 -1.25
CA ALA A 38 -1.53 -1.60 -1.22
C ALA A 38 -0.36 -1.25 -2.17
N ILE A 39 0.38 -2.23 -2.68
CA ILE A 39 1.60 -2.02 -3.48
C ILE A 39 1.58 -2.69 -4.86
N ILE A 40 0.42 -3.16 -5.33
CA ILE A 40 0.30 -3.93 -6.58
C ILE A 40 0.63 -3.10 -7.83
N PHE A 41 0.19 -1.84 -7.90
CA PHE A 41 0.39 -0.97 -9.08
C PHE A 41 1.53 0.05 -8.87
N THR A 42 2.69 -0.44 -8.43
CA THR A 42 3.81 0.43 -8.06
C THR A 42 4.79 0.65 -9.23
N TYR A 43 5.32 1.88 -9.29
CA TYR A 43 6.42 2.23 -10.18
C TYR A 43 7.71 2.28 -9.39
N ALA A 44 8.77 1.66 -9.91
CA ALA A 44 10.08 1.62 -9.28
C ALA A 44 11.17 2.10 -10.25
N LEU A 45 12.23 2.66 -9.68
CA LEU A 45 13.44 3.05 -10.40
C LEU A 45 14.63 2.21 -9.93
N PRO A 46 15.67 2.06 -10.76
CA PRO A 46 16.89 1.37 -10.34
C PRO A 46 17.51 1.99 -9.08
N PRO A 47 18.18 1.18 -8.25
CA PRO A 47 19.02 1.68 -7.16
C PRO A 47 20.03 2.73 -7.66
N ALA A 48 20.36 3.70 -6.82
CA ALA A 48 21.26 4.82 -7.13
C ALA A 48 20.79 5.77 -8.25
N SER A 49 19.49 5.75 -8.59
CA SER A 49 18.90 6.82 -9.41
C SER A 49 19.15 8.20 -8.77
N PRO A 50 19.56 9.22 -9.56
CA PRO A 50 19.80 10.56 -9.03
C PRO A 50 18.58 11.14 -8.30
N ALA A 51 18.81 11.78 -7.15
CA ALA A 51 17.76 12.25 -6.26
C ALA A 51 16.84 13.30 -6.92
N ASP A 52 17.40 14.16 -7.77
CA ASP A 52 16.69 15.14 -8.58
C ASP A 52 15.70 14.49 -9.56
N ARG A 53 16.11 13.38 -10.21
CA ARG A 53 15.24 12.60 -11.11
C ARG A 53 14.13 11.90 -10.34
N LEU A 54 14.47 11.29 -9.20
CA LEU A 54 13.48 10.64 -8.34
C LEU A 54 12.39 11.64 -7.90
N GLN A 55 12.80 12.81 -7.42
CA GLN A 55 11.87 13.85 -6.97
C GLN A 55 11.02 14.41 -8.12
N THR A 56 11.62 14.56 -9.31
CA THR A 56 10.89 14.99 -10.50
C THR A 56 9.80 14.01 -10.89
N LEU A 57 10.11 12.70 -10.90
CA LEU A 57 9.16 11.66 -11.25
C LEU A 57 8.06 11.48 -10.20
N ARG A 58 8.39 11.50 -8.91
CA ARG A 58 7.39 11.48 -7.82
C ARG A 58 6.39 12.64 -7.95
N ARG A 59 6.89 13.86 -8.19
CA ARG A 59 6.04 15.04 -8.39
C ARG A 59 5.18 14.92 -9.65
N ALA A 60 5.76 14.50 -10.77
CA ALA A 60 5.02 14.32 -12.02
C ALA A 60 3.87 13.32 -11.85
N PHE A 61 4.14 12.17 -11.23
CA PHE A 61 3.13 11.16 -10.92
C PHE A 61 1.97 11.74 -10.10
N MET A 62 2.27 12.41 -8.98
CA MET A 62 1.24 12.98 -8.13
C MET A 62 0.46 14.12 -8.78
N ASN A 63 1.09 14.87 -9.70
CA ASN A 63 0.40 15.89 -10.48
C ASN A 63 -0.60 15.23 -11.46
N THR A 64 -0.22 14.15 -12.15
CA THR A 64 -1.13 13.41 -13.03
C THR A 64 -2.32 12.83 -12.27
N MET A 65 -2.11 12.29 -11.06
CA MET A 65 -3.22 11.75 -10.25
C MET A 65 -4.23 12.80 -9.79
N LYS A 66 -3.91 14.09 -9.93
CA LYS A 66 -4.77 15.23 -9.61
C LYS A 66 -5.24 15.98 -10.86
N ASP A 67 -4.79 15.54 -12.04
CA ASP A 67 -5.09 16.21 -13.29
C ASP A 67 -6.56 15.99 -13.68
N PRO A 68 -7.34 17.05 -13.94
CA PRO A 68 -8.77 16.91 -14.24
C PRO A 68 -9.07 16.12 -15.52
N GLU A 69 -8.22 16.22 -16.54
CA GLU A 69 -8.42 15.47 -17.80
C GLU A 69 -8.16 13.98 -17.56
N PHE A 70 -7.08 13.65 -16.84
CA PHE A 70 -6.79 12.28 -16.43
C PHE A 70 -7.92 11.66 -15.59
N LEU A 71 -8.45 12.41 -14.62
CA LEU A 71 -9.54 11.94 -13.76
C LEU A 71 -10.84 11.73 -14.54
N ALA A 72 -11.17 12.63 -15.48
CA ALA A 72 -12.34 12.50 -16.32
C ALA A 72 -12.27 11.25 -17.22
N ASP A 73 -11.09 10.93 -17.75
CA ASP A 73 -10.90 9.73 -18.55
C ASP A 73 -10.91 8.45 -17.69
N ALA A 74 -10.31 8.49 -16.51
CA ALA A 74 -10.41 7.39 -15.54
C ALA A 74 -11.87 7.08 -15.16
N GLU A 75 -12.69 8.11 -14.93
CA GLU A 75 -14.12 7.96 -14.63
C GLU A 75 -14.89 7.31 -15.80
N LYS A 76 -14.67 7.75 -17.04
CA LYS A 76 -15.26 7.12 -18.24
C LYS A 76 -14.87 5.65 -18.36
N SER A 77 -13.63 5.32 -18.01
CA SER A 77 -13.10 3.96 -17.98
C SER A 77 -13.51 3.16 -16.73
N LYS A 78 -14.25 3.76 -15.79
CA LYS A 78 -14.65 3.16 -14.51
C LYS A 78 -13.45 2.67 -13.68
N LEU A 79 -12.34 3.41 -13.76
CA LEU A 79 -11.14 3.14 -12.98
C LEU A 79 -11.15 4.00 -11.72
N ALA A 80 -11.12 3.36 -10.56
CA ALA A 80 -10.94 4.05 -9.30
C ALA A 80 -9.48 4.53 -9.16
N ILE A 81 -9.29 5.81 -8.92
CA ILE A 81 -7.97 6.44 -8.72
C ILE A 81 -7.80 6.74 -7.23
N ASP A 82 -6.89 6.01 -6.59
CA ASP A 82 -6.56 6.15 -5.16
C ASP A 82 -5.03 6.07 -4.98
N PRO A 83 -4.30 7.15 -5.33
CA PRO A 83 -2.85 7.12 -5.39
C PRO A 83 -2.21 7.16 -3.99
N MET A 84 -1.04 6.53 -3.87
CA MET A 84 -0.16 6.63 -2.71
C MET A 84 1.09 7.41 -3.07
N THR A 85 1.61 8.21 -2.15
CA THR A 85 2.89 8.90 -2.36
C THR A 85 4.07 7.93 -2.34
N GLY A 86 5.17 8.31 -3.00
CA GLY A 86 6.38 7.49 -3.01
C GLY A 86 6.96 7.29 -1.59
N GLU A 87 6.81 8.29 -0.73
CA GLU A 87 7.24 8.25 0.67
C GLU A 87 6.41 7.29 1.52
N GLU A 88 5.09 7.24 1.29
CA GLU A 88 4.22 6.26 1.96
C GLU A 88 4.53 4.84 1.52
N LEU A 89 4.74 4.63 0.21
CA LEU A 89 5.16 3.35 -0.34
C LEU A 89 6.50 2.89 0.28
N GLU A 90 7.47 3.80 0.36
CA GLU A 90 8.79 3.53 0.93
C GLU A 90 8.69 3.09 2.40
N LYS A 91 7.78 3.69 3.18
CA LYS A 91 7.53 3.27 4.57
C LYS A 91 6.96 1.85 4.65
N ILE A 92 6.02 1.50 3.77
CA ILE A 92 5.42 0.16 3.73
C ILE A 92 6.49 -0.88 3.39
N VAL A 93 7.25 -0.65 2.33
CA VAL A 93 8.33 -1.56 1.90
C VAL A 93 9.41 -1.67 2.97
N THR A 94 9.84 -0.56 3.56
CA THR A 94 10.86 -0.57 4.62
C THR A 94 10.39 -1.34 5.85
N ARG A 95 9.12 -1.18 6.25
CA ARG A 95 8.53 -1.93 7.35
C ARG A 95 8.51 -3.42 7.04
N PHE A 96 8.13 -3.80 5.83
CA PHE A 96 8.12 -5.20 5.39
C PHE A 96 9.53 -5.82 5.41
N LEU A 97 10.54 -5.11 4.91
CA LEU A 97 11.93 -5.57 4.89
C LEU A 97 12.56 -5.66 6.29
N LYS A 98 12.03 -4.93 7.27
CA LYS A 98 12.50 -4.92 8.67
C LYS A 98 11.69 -5.84 9.60
N LEU A 99 10.88 -6.74 9.05
CA LEU A 99 10.14 -7.69 9.87
C LEU A 99 11.09 -8.61 10.63
N GLU A 100 10.77 -8.81 11.91
CA GLU A 100 11.51 -9.72 12.78
C GLU A 100 11.53 -11.14 12.18
N PRO A 101 12.66 -11.87 12.22
CA PRO A 101 12.75 -13.21 11.64
C PRO A 101 11.66 -14.17 12.11
N ALA A 102 11.27 -14.10 13.39
CA ALA A 102 10.19 -14.90 13.95
C ALA A 102 8.82 -14.61 13.29
N LEU A 103 8.53 -13.34 12.99
CA LEU A 103 7.32 -12.94 12.26
C LEU A 103 7.36 -13.44 10.82
N VAL A 104 8.51 -13.37 10.15
CA VAL A 104 8.69 -13.88 8.79
C VAL A 104 8.43 -15.38 8.74
N THR A 105 8.98 -16.15 9.69
CA THR A 105 8.72 -17.60 9.79
C THR A 105 7.24 -17.88 9.96
N LYS A 106 6.58 -17.20 10.90
CA LYS A 106 5.15 -17.38 11.15
C LYS A 106 4.28 -16.98 9.96
N LEU A 107 4.64 -15.90 9.27
CA LEU A 107 3.94 -15.45 8.08
C LEU A 107 4.07 -16.48 6.94
N LYS A 108 5.26 -17.08 6.76
CA LYS A 108 5.45 -18.19 5.81
C LYS A 108 4.58 -19.39 6.15
N GLU A 109 4.49 -19.78 7.41
CA GLU A 109 3.63 -20.89 7.85
C GLU A 109 2.15 -20.62 7.56
N ILE A 110 1.70 -19.37 7.72
CA ILE A 110 0.31 -18.96 7.45
C ILE A 110 0.02 -18.88 5.95
N LEU A 111 0.92 -18.28 5.17
CA LEU A 111 0.70 -17.99 3.74
C LEU A 111 1.02 -19.17 2.81
N ALA A 112 2.07 -19.94 3.11
CA ALA A 112 2.46 -21.11 2.33
C ALA A 112 1.66 -22.35 2.75
N GLY A 113 0.39 -22.17 3.12
CA GLY A 113 -0.47 -23.20 3.68
C GLY A 113 -0.29 -24.54 2.99
N LYS A 114 -0.24 -25.62 3.79
CA LYS A 114 -0.45 -26.97 3.29
C LYS A 114 -1.80 -27.08 2.59
#